data_AF-A0A2W0C383-F1
#
_entry.id   AF-A0A2W0C383-F1
#
_cell.length_a   1.000
_cell.length_b   1.000
_cell.length_c   1.000
_cell.angle_alpha   90.00
_cell.angle_beta   90.00
_cell.angle_gamma   90.00
#
_symmetry.space_group_name_H-M   'P 1'
#
loop_
_entity.id
_entity.type
_entity.pdbx_description
1 polymer ?
#
loop_
_entity_poly.entity_id
_entity_poly.type
_entity_poly.pdbx_seq_one_letter_code
_entity_poly.pdbx_strand_id
1 'polypeptide(L)'
;MSSPLSEVLTAISHFDSADLVATAGGLQLLPENAEHVVRLEALAHAAASLKTFNNQISSPRLRNLLNDLLYRLFGRAEDPPPDCIIEEIPIFGGSYRVFPGAGESFPFILRNMIAAIFFSSHITNKQFLQDSHDSAAAILSISNEVAVRAGLRRGTEPSAGGKDVRVPSSEVFQALKRSVTFTETELQEVLSRQQVDISALAPFLAEAGEDHASSYSVEVGPLHRCPIVRLGTTYIVASPSALLDALAHRLNCLTIQNNLQAQYALAYNHSVEASVSESLGYLVNGIVLAPPAKLTLPSTITEILAEIDKDKRAYVAIVTDPMEDYDVSGKTRYWNMDALITPLMDRMKEFEQQIHAEDSNTRILFLLVHQAIGRAYGVAFPQFSDTSMLHMVSAADLRTISVLEAGDPLAV
;
A
#
# COMPACT_ATOMS: atom_id res chain seq x y z
N MET A 1 -3.66 13.47 25.77
CA MET A 1 -4.37 14.19 24.69
C MET A 1 -5.67 13.42 24.43
N SER A 2 -6.81 14.09 24.26
CA SER A 2 -8.06 13.42 23.87
C SER A 2 -7.89 12.80 22.48
N SER A 3 -8.44 11.61 22.25
CA SER A 3 -8.44 10.97 20.93
C SER A 3 -9.02 11.93 19.88
N PRO A 4 -8.45 11.99 18.65
CA PRO A 4 -8.99 12.82 17.57
C PRO A 4 -10.43 12.42 17.19
N LEU A 5 -10.89 11.23 17.58
CA LEU A 5 -12.24 10.73 17.30
C LEU A 5 -13.25 10.96 18.44
N SER A 6 -12.87 11.60 19.56
CA SER A 6 -13.78 11.75 20.70
C SER A 6 -15.06 12.54 20.36
N GLU A 7 -14.94 13.60 19.55
CA GLU A 7 -16.09 14.37 19.06
C GLU A 7 -16.98 13.52 18.14
N VAL A 8 -16.35 12.73 17.26
CA VAL A 8 -17.05 11.84 16.32
C VAL A 8 -17.85 10.80 17.10
N LEU A 9 -17.21 10.07 18.02
CA LEU A 9 -17.84 9.07 18.88
C LEU A 9 -19.07 9.63 19.60
N THR A 10 -18.94 10.83 20.19
CA THR A 10 -20.06 11.49 20.85
C THR A 10 -21.23 11.70 19.89
N ALA A 11 -20.96 12.20 18.69
CA ALA A 11 -21.98 12.48 17.67
C ALA A 11 -22.71 11.24 17.15
N ILE A 12 -22.05 10.07 17.16
CA ILE A 12 -22.59 8.82 16.62
C ILE A 12 -23.00 7.77 17.67
N SER A 13 -22.75 8.02 18.96
CA SER A 13 -22.94 7.06 20.07
C SER A 13 -24.31 6.40 20.21
N HIS A 14 -25.34 6.93 19.57
CA HIS A 14 -26.72 6.43 19.64
C HIS A 14 -27.17 5.68 18.38
N PHE A 15 -26.26 5.41 17.44
CA PHE A 15 -26.55 4.74 16.19
C PHE A 15 -25.99 3.33 16.15
N ASP A 16 -26.56 2.52 15.27
CA ASP A 16 -26.13 1.17 15.02
C ASP A 16 -24.70 1.10 14.47
N SER A 17 -23.84 0.35 15.14
CA SER A 17 -22.46 0.14 14.71
C SER A 17 -22.39 -0.57 13.36
N ALA A 18 -23.18 -1.62 13.14
CA ALA A 18 -23.13 -2.38 11.89
C ALA A 18 -23.51 -1.49 10.69
N ASP A 19 -24.60 -0.73 10.79
CA ASP A 19 -25.03 0.19 9.75
C ASP A 19 -23.99 1.30 9.47
N LEU A 20 -23.35 1.84 10.50
CA LEU A 20 -22.32 2.88 10.34
C LEU A 20 -21.01 2.35 9.77
N VAL A 21 -20.57 1.15 10.17
CA VAL A 21 -19.39 0.50 9.60
C VAL A 21 -19.63 0.16 8.12
N ALA A 22 -20.79 -0.41 7.79
CA ALA A 22 -21.18 -0.65 6.40
C ALA A 22 -21.35 0.64 5.61
N THR A 23 -21.80 1.72 6.25
CA THR A 23 -21.85 3.07 5.65
C THR A 23 -20.45 3.54 5.26
N ALA A 24 -19.48 3.46 6.18
CA ALA A 24 -18.12 3.90 5.93
C ALA A 24 -17.49 3.09 4.78
N GLY A 25 -17.49 1.76 4.87
CA GLY A 25 -16.91 0.89 3.85
C GLY A 25 -17.62 0.99 2.50
N GLY A 26 -18.97 1.06 2.49
CA GLY A 26 -19.75 1.16 1.26
C GLY A 26 -19.55 2.49 0.52
N LEU A 27 -19.40 3.61 1.25
CA LEU A 27 -19.15 4.91 0.63
C LEU A 27 -17.76 5.02 -0.01
N GLN A 28 -16.78 4.24 0.43
CA GLN A 28 -15.45 4.18 -0.20
C GLN A 28 -15.48 3.53 -1.59
N LEU A 29 -16.52 2.76 -1.91
CA LEU A 29 -16.67 2.10 -3.21
C LEU A 29 -17.16 3.06 -4.31
N LEU A 30 -17.54 4.28 -3.96
CA LEU A 30 -17.98 5.29 -4.93
C LEU A 30 -16.77 6.02 -5.52
N PRO A 31 -16.59 6.03 -6.85
CA PRO A 31 -15.54 6.80 -7.50
C PRO A 31 -15.55 8.29 -7.13
N GLU A 32 -16.73 8.87 -6.89
CA GLU A 32 -16.87 10.27 -6.47
C GLU A 32 -16.35 10.55 -5.05
N ASN A 33 -16.09 9.51 -4.24
CA ASN A 33 -15.59 9.64 -2.88
C ASN A 33 -14.12 9.25 -2.73
N ALA A 34 -13.42 9.00 -3.84
CA ALA A 34 -12.03 8.50 -3.83
C ALA A 34 -11.06 9.46 -3.12
N GLU A 35 -11.29 10.78 -3.21
CA GLU A 35 -10.50 11.82 -2.53
C GLU A 35 -10.83 11.93 -1.03
N HIS A 36 -11.82 11.20 -0.53
CA HIS A 36 -12.38 11.38 0.81
C HIS A 36 -12.22 10.16 1.73
N VAL A 37 -11.27 9.28 1.39
CA VAL A 37 -11.01 8.03 2.12
C VAL A 37 -10.66 8.32 3.58
N VAL A 38 -9.86 9.35 3.88
CA VAL A 38 -9.45 9.68 5.27
C VAL A 38 -10.65 9.92 6.18
N ARG A 39 -11.63 10.72 5.74
CA ARG A 39 -12.86 10.94 6.52
C ARG A 39 -13.68 9.67 6.69
N LEU A 40 -13.75 8.83 5.66
CA LEU A 40 -14.50 7.58 5.69
C LEU A 40 -13.82 6.55 6.61
N GLU A 41 -12.49 6.49 6.63
CA GLU A 41 -11.73 5.65 7.55
C GLU A 41 -11.85 6.12 9.00
N ALA A 42 -11.84 7.44 9.24
CA ALA A 42 -12.11 8.01 10.56
C ALA A 42 -13.52 7.61 11.07
N LEU A 43 -14.53 7.66 10.19
CA LEU A 43 -15.88 7.17 10.51
C LEU A 43 -15.87 5.67 10.81
N ALA A 44 -15.18 4.85 10.00
CA ALA A 44 -15.08 3.40 10.20
C ALA A 44 -14.52 3.06 11.60
N HIS A 45 -13.41 3.69 11.99
CA HIS A 45 -12.78 3.48 13.30
C HIS A 45 -13.70 3.89 14.46
N ALA A 46 -14.34 5.07 14.35
CA ALA A 46 -15.28 5.53 15.36
C ALA A 46 -16.51 4.60 15.46
N ALA A 47 -17.07 4.19 14.32
CA ALA A 47 -18.24 3.32 14.25
C ALA A 47 -17.96 1.91 14.79
N ALA A 48 -16.80 1.34 14.46
CA ALA A 48 -16.34 0.05 14.97
C ALA A 48 -16.17 0.06 16.50
N SER A 49 -15.89 1.24 17.10
CA SER A 49 -15.76 1.38 18.55
C SER A 49 -17.10 1.42 19.29
N LEU A 50 -18.22 1.48 18.59
CA LEU A 50 -19.55 1.52 19.19
C LEU A 50 -20.07 0.13 19.51
N LYS A 51 -20.96 0.07 20.50
CA LYS A 51 -21.86 -1.07 20.69
C LYS A 51 -23.03 -0.98 19.71
N THR A 52 -23.66 -2.12 19.43
CA THR A 52 -24.82 -2.22 18.53
C THR A 52 -26.07 -1.57 19.15
N PHE A 53 -26.83 -0.85 18.34
CA PHE A 53 -28.11 -0.22 18.70
C PHE A 53 -29.11 -0.40 17.54
N ASN A 54 -30.41 -0.18 17.76
CA ASN A 54 -31.42 -0.33 16.69
C ASN A 54 -31.76 0.98 15.95
N ASN A 55 -30.83 1.93 15.87
CA ASN A 55 -31.10 3.26 15.34
C ASN A 55 -30.16 3.59 14.17
N GLN A 56 -30.72 3.85 13.00
CA GLN A 56 -29.94 4.18 11.79
C GLN A 56 -29.77 5.69 11.65
N ILE A 57 -28.64 6.12 11.09
CA ILE A 57 -28.40 7.53 10.81
C ILE A 57 -29.19 7.98 9.56
N SER A 58 -29.90 9.10 9.65
CA SER A 58 -30.59 9.67 8.49
C SER A 58 -29.60 10.30 7.51
N SER A 59 -29.90 10.27 6.20
CA SER A 59 -29.00 10.82 5.17
C SER A 59 -28.61 12.29 5.39
N PRO A 60 -29.50 13.21 5.80
CA PRO A 60 -29.10 14.59 6.09
C PRO A 60 -28.11 14.69 7.26
N ARG A 61 -28.31 13.89 8.31
CA ARG A 61 -27.41 13.88 9.47
C ARG A 61 -26.07 13.25 9.13
N LEU A 62 -26.06 12.21 8.29
CA LEU A 62 -24.83 11.61 7.76
C LEU A 62 -24.03 12.61 6.92
N ARG A 63 -24.68 13.38 6.04
CA ARG A 63 -24.00 14.43 5.27
C ARG A 63 -23.39 15.50 6.18
N ASN A 64 -24.12 15.96 7.19
CA ASN A 64 -23.57 16.92 8.15
C ASN A 64 -22.38 16.33 8.92
N LEU A 65 -22.45 15.06 9.33
CA LEU A 65 -21.34 14.38 9.98
C LEU A 65 -20.08 14.34 9.10
N LEU A 66 -20.23 13.94 7.83
CA LEU A 66 -19.12 13.76 6.88
C LEU A 66 -18.53 15.10 6.40
N ASN A 67 -19.38 16.07 6.08
CA ASN A 67 -18.97 17.29 5.37
C ASN A 67 -18.79 18.51 6.28
N ASP A 68 -19.18 18.41 7.56
CA ASP A 68 -18.94 19.46 8.56
C ASP A 68 -17.96 18.96 9.65
N LEU A 69 -18.40 18.02 10.48
CA LEU A 69 -17.59 17.54 11.62
C LEU A 69 -16.30 16.84 11.16
N LEU A 70 -16.42 15.78 10.35
CA LEU A 70 -15.26 15.02 9.88
C LEU A 70 -14.37 15.84 8.94
N TYR A 71 -14.96 16.70 8.10
CA TYR A 71 -14.19 17.61 7.26
C TYR A 71 -13.35 18.59 8.08
N ARG A 72 -13.92 19.20 9.12
CA ARG A 72 -13.17 20.10 10.02
C ARG A 72 -11.99 19.39 10.70
N LEU A 73 -12.16 18.12 11.07
CA LEU A 73 -11.15 17.35 11.79
C LEU A 73 -10.06 16.79 10.87
N PHE A 74 -10.43 16.29 9.68
CA PHE A 74 -9.55 15.46 8.85
C PHE A 74 -9.40 15.93 7.40
N GLY A 75 -10.23 16.86 6.93
CA GLY A 75 -10.26 17.27 5.51
C GLY A 75 -8.98 17.98 5.02
N ARG A 76 -8.01 18.29 5.88
CA ARG A 76 -6.69 18.80 5.49
C ARG A 76 -5.66 17.71 5.18
N ALA A 77 -5.95 16.47 5.57
CA ALA A 77 -5.10 15.32 5.31
C ALA A 77 -5.57 14.51 4.08
N GLU A 78 -6.66 14.96 3.44
CA GLU A 78 -7.11 14.41 2.17
C GLU A 78 -6.27 14.96 1.02
N ASP A 79 -5.88 14.07 0.13
CA ASP A 79 -5.15 14.36 -1.11
C ASP A 79 -5.84 13.58 -2.24
N PRO A 80 -5.80 14.07 -3.50
CA PRO A 80 -6.31 13.28 -4.61
C PRO A 80 -5.59 11.92 -4.69
N PRO A 81 -6.32 10.84 -5.00
CA PRO A 81 -5.71 9.53 -5.13
C PRO A 81 -4.69 9.56 -6.28
N PRO A 82 -3.49 8.98 -6.09
CA PRO A 82 -2.46 8.95 -7.12
C PRO A 82 -2.81 7.98 -8.26
N ASP A 83 -3.63 6.96 -7.95
CA ASP A 83 -3.92 5.81 -8.81
C ASP A 83 -5.42 5.65 -9.08
N CYS A 84 -5.75 4.74 -10.01
CA CYS A 84 -7.13 4.29 -10.22
C CYS A 84 -7.74 3.75 -8.91
N ILE A 85 -9.07 3.85 -8.74
CA ILE A 85 -9.70 3.29 -7.53
C ILE A 85 -9.69 1.76 -7.50
N ILE A 86 -9.60 1.11 -8.67
CA ILE A 86 -9.46 -0.35 -8.81
C ILE A 86 -8.30 -0.69 -9.74
N GLU A 87 -7.36 -1.45 -9.19
CA GLU A 87 -6.31 -2.13 -9.93
C GLU A 87 -6.50 -3.66 -9.88
N GLU A 88 -5.59 -4.40 -10.51
CA GLU A 88 -5.59 -5.86 -10.47
C GLU A 88 -4.25 -6.41 -9.99
N ILE A 89 -4.26 -7.49 -9.21
CA ILE A 89 -3.06 -8.24 -8.86
C ILE A 89 -3.18 -9.67 -9.40
N PRO A 90 -2.37 -10.06 -10.41
CA PRO A 90 -2.35 -11.41 -10.92
C PRO A 90 -1.49 -12.32 -10.04
N ILE A 91 -2.11 -13.29 -9.37
CA ILE A 91 -1.41 -14.24 -8.49
C ILE A 91 -2.23 -15.53 -8.33
N PHE A 92 -1.59 -16.66 -8.03
CA PHE A 92 -2.22 -17.94 -7.70
C PHE A 92 -3.24 -18.43 -8.76
N GLY A 93 -2.99 -18.11 -10.04
CA GLY A 93 -3.85 -18.52 -11.14
C GLY A 93 -5.12 -17.68 -11.34
N GLY A 94 -5.23 -16.53 -10.67
CA GLY A 94 -6.32 -15.57 -10.86
C GLY A 94 -5.81 -14.13 -11.02
N SER A 95 -6.73 -13.23 -11.42
CA SER A 95 -6.54 -11.78 -11.35
C SER A 95 -7.55 -11.22 -10.35
N TYR A 96 -7.05 -10.60 -9.28
CA TYR A 96 -7.90 -10.08 -8.20
C TYR A 96 -8.02 -8.58 -8.32
N ARG A 97 -9.26 -8.07 -8.34
CA ARG A 97 -9.51 -6.63 -8.25
C ARG A 97 -9.22 -6.15 -6.84
N VAL A 98 -8.44 -5.08 -6.75
CA VAL A 98 -7.99 -4.54 -5.47
C VAL A 98 -8.21 -3.04 -5.39
N PHE A 99 -8.43 -2.55 -4.17
CA PHE A 99 -8.48 -1.13 -3.84
C PHE A 99 -7.06 -0.70 -3.44
N PRO A 100 -6.34 0.11 -4.23
CA PRO A 100 -4.98 0.54 -3.91
C PRO A 100 -4.89 1.36 -2.63
N GLY A 101 -5.98 2.06 -2.29
CA GLY A 101 -6.08 2.93 -1.13
C GLY A 101 -5.42 4.30 -1.37
N ALA A 102 -5.15 5.03 -0.29
CA ALA A 102 -4.55 6.36 -0.35
C ALA A 102 -3.01 6.33 -0.39
N GLY A 103 -2.39 5.17 -0.16
CA GLY A 103 -0.94 5.00 -0.23
C GLY A 103 -0.47 4.83 -1.67
N GLU A 104 0.61 5.49 -2.03
CA GLU A 104 1.21 5.44 -3.36
C GLU A 104 1.59 4.00 -3.78
N SER A 105 1.10 3.56 -4.94
CA SER A 105 1.60 2.37 -5.64
C SER A 105 1.59 1.05 -4.83
N PHE A 106 0.63 0.88 -3.91
CA PHE A 106 0.52 -0.33 -3.09
C PHE A 106 0.44 -1.65 -3.88
N PRO A 107 -0.25 -1.72 -5.03
CA PRO A 107 -0.25 -2.92 -5.86
C PRO A 107 1.15 -3.28 -6.38
N PHE A 108 1.99 -2.30 -6.73
CA PHE A 108 3.38 -2.55 -7.12
C PHE A 108 4.20 -3.12 -5.95
N ILE A 109 4.07 -2.52 -4.76
CA ILE A 109 4.74 -2.99 -3.54
C ILE A 109 4.36 -4.45 -3.26
N LEU A 110 3.06 -4.73 -3.21
CA LEU A 110 2.55 -6.04 -2.82
C LEU A 110 2.94 -7.11 -3.84
N ARG A 111 2.93 -6.82 -5.15
CA ARG A 111 3.44 -7.75 -6.18
C ARG A 111 4.90 -8.14 -5.94
N ASN A 112 5.75 -7.18 -5.59
CA ASN A 112 7.15 -7.45 -5.27
C ASN A 112 7.32 -8.22 -3.96
N MET A 113 6.49 -7.94 -2.94
CA MET A 113 6.49 -8.73 -1.69
C MET A 113 6.08 -10.18 -1.95
N ILE A 114 5.02 -10.39 -2.73
CA ILE A 114 4.56 -11.70 -3.19
C ILE A 114 5.68 -12.42 -3.94
N ALA A 115 6.34 -11.76 -4.88
CA ALA A 115 7.39 -12.37 -5.66
C ALA A 115 8.60 -12.75 -4.80
N ALA A 116 8.98 -11.89 -3.85
CA ALA A 116 10.00 -12.19 -2.85
C ALA A 116 9.67 -13.42 -2.02
N ILE A 117 8.40 -13.60 -1.62
CA ILE A 117 7.96 -14.73 -0.79
C ILE A 117 7.86 -16.03 -1.60
N PHE A 118 7.19 -16.02 -2.75
CA PHE A 118 6.78 -17.24 -3.45
C PHE A 118 7.69 -17.65 -4.62
N PHE A 119 8.46 -16.72 -5.19
CA PHE A 119 9.28 -16.99 -6.37
C PHE A 119 10.78 -16.89 -6.10
N SER A 120 11.18 -16.54 -4.88
CA SER A 120 12.57 -16.53 -4.46
C SER A 120 13.05 -17.91 -4.00
N SER A 121 14.27 -18.27 -4.37
CA SER A 121 14.96 -19.44 -3.81
C SER A 121 15.45 -19.23 -2.37
N HIS A 122 15.44 -17.99 -1.86
CA HIS A 122 15.91 -17.67 -0.50
C HIS A 122 14.90 -18.04 0.60
N ILE A 123 13.63 -18.26 0.24
CA ILE A 123 12.56 -18.59 1.18
C ILE A 123 12.03 -19.99 0.87
N THR A 124 12.29 -20.93 1.79
CA THR A 124 11.91 -22.35 1.62
C THR A 124 11.08 -22.89 2.79
N ASN A 125 10.83 -22.08 3.82
CA ASN A 125 10.02 -22.46 4.96
C ASN A 125 8.56 -22.67 4.54
N LYS A 126 8.13 -23.95 4.47
CA LYS A 126 6.81 -24.34 3.99
C LYS A 126 5.65 -23.76 4.81
N GLN A 127 5.80 -23.66 6.13
CA GLN A 127 4.75 -23.12 6.99
C GLN A 127 4.57 -21.63 6.74
N PHE A 128 5.68 -20.88 6.68
CA PHE A 128 5.65 -19.47 6.32
C PHE A 128 5.03 -19.23 4.95
N LEU A 129 5.37 -20.05 3.96
CA LEU A 129 4.79 -19.98 2.62
C LEU A 129 3.29 -20.25 2.65
N GLN A 130 2.83 -21.27 3.39
CA GLN A 130 1.40 -21.57 3.53
C GLN A 130 0.65 -20.45 4.24
N ASP A 131 1.15 -19.96 5.37
CA ASP A 131 0.50 -18.88 6.14
C ASP A 131 0.43 -17.57 5.32
N SER A 132 1.48 -17.30 4.53
CA SER A 132 1.52 -16.15 3.62
C SER A 132 0.54 -16.33 2.47
N HIS A 133 0.43 -17.54 1.92
CA HIS A 133 -0.51 -17.87 0.86
C HIS A 133 -1.95 -17.66 1.35
N ASP A 134 -2.29 -18.24 2.51
CA ASP A 134 -3.63 -18.18 3.06
C ASP A 134 -4.02 -16.74 3.40
N SER A 135 -3.09 -15.96 3.95
CA SER A 135 -3.28 -14.52 4.20
C SER A 135 -3.55 -13.74 2.90
N ALA A 136 -2.73 -13.95 1.88
CA ALA A 136 -2.85 -13.24 0.61
C ALA A 136 -4.10 -13.64 -0.16
N ALA A 137 -4.35 -14.94 -0.30
CA ALA A 137 -5.54 -15.47 -0.98
C ALA A 137 -6.83 -15.03 -0.28
N ALA A 138 -6.87 -14.98 1.05
CA ALA A 138 -8.03 -14.51 1.79
C ALA A 138 -8.36 -13.04 1.50
N ILE A 139 -7.38 -12.15 1.68
CA ILE A 139 -7.58 -10.71 1.49
C ILE A 139 -7.87 -10.36 0.04
N LEU A 140 -7.13 -10.93 -0.91
CA LEU A 140 -7.33 -10.68 -2.34
C LEU A 140 -8.70 -11.19 -2.81
N SER A 141 -9.16 -12.34 -2.30
CA SER A 141 -10.50 -12.87 -2.62
C SER A 141 -11.61 -11.98 -2.10
N ILE A 142 -11.50 -11.48 -0.86
CA ILE A 142 -12.47 -10.54 -0.29
C ILE A 142 -12.48 -9.23 -1.05
N SER A 143 -11.30 -8.65 -1.32
CA SER A 143 -11.16 -7.42 -2.10
C SER A 143 -11.85 -7.53 -3.46
N ASN A 144 -11.58 -8.63 -4.17
CA ASN A 144 -12.18 -8.92 -5.46
C ASN A 144 -13.70 -9.09 -5.37
N GLU A 145 -14.20 -9.83 -4.38
CA GLU A 145 -15.63 -10.04 -4.18
C GLU A 145 -16.36 -8.72 -3.87
N VAL A 146 -15.79 -7.85 -3.03
CA VAL A 146 -16.33 -6.50 -2.77
C VAL A 146 -16.41 -5.69 -4.06
N ALA A 147 -15.33 -5.67 -4.86
CA ALA A 147 -15.31 -4.95 -6.14
C ALA A 147 -16.35 -5.51 -7.13
N VAL A 148 -16.49 -6.85 -7.21
CA VAL A 148 -17.49 -7.52 -8.05
C VAL A 148 -18.91 -7.16 -7.63
N ARG A 149 -19.23 -7.22 -6.33
CA ARG A 149 -20.55 -6.88 -5.78
C ARG A 149 -20.90 -5.41 -6.03
N ALA A 150 -19.92 -4.51 -5.98
CA ALA A 150 -20.08 -3.09 -6.27
C ALA A 150 -20.11 -2.77 -7.78
N GLY A 151 -19.86 -3.75 -8.66
CA GLY A 151 -19.83 -3.55 -10.11
C GLY A 151 -18.59 -2.80 -10.62
N LEU A 152 -17.54 -2.71 -9.81
CA LEU A 152 -16.30 -2.02 -10.14
C LEU A 152 -15.37 -2.92 -10.97
N ARG A 153 -14.62 -2.31 -11.89
CA ARG A 153 -13.73 -2.99 -12.85
C ARG A 153 -12.32 -2.42 -12.76
N ARG A 154 -11.33 -3.16 -13.24
CA ARG A 154 -9.95 -2.65 -13.42
C ARG A 154 -9.97 -1.32 -14.18
N GLY A 155 -9.18 -0.36 -13.71
CA GLY A 155 -9.08 0.97 -14.33
C GLY A 155 -10.33 1.82 -14.11
N THR A 156 -11.13 1.52 -13.10
CA THR A 156 -12.15 2.48 -12.68
C THR A 156 -11.43 3.69 -12.11
N GLU A 157 -11.58 4.83 -12.76
CA GLU A 157 -10.93 6.07 -12.35
C GLU A 157 -11.70 6.76 -11.22
N PRO A 158 -11.02 7.53 -10.36
CA PRO A 158 -11.64 8.53 -9.53
C PRO A 158 -12.52 9.46 -10.37
N SER A 159 -13.68 9.84 -9.84
CA SER A 159 -14.54 10.85 -10.45
C SER A 159 -14.39 12.15 -9.67
N ALA A 160 -14.41 13.30 -10.35
CA ALA A 160 -14.33 14.61 -9.71
C ALA A 160 -15.52 14.82 -8.76
N GLY A 161 -15.33 14.48 -7.48
CA GLY A 161 -16.34 14.50 -6.43
C GLY A 161 -16.63 15.88 -5.85
N GLY A 162 -15.72 16.83 -6.09
CA GLY A 162 -15.73 18.11 -5.39
C GLY A 162 -15.28 17.96 -3.95
N LYS A 163 -15.62 18.91 -3.09
CA LYS A 163 -15.16 18.96 -1.70
C LYS A 163 -15.91 18.01 -0.75
N ASP A 164 -17.13 17.65 -1.13
CA ASP A 164 -18.09 17.01 -0.24
C ASP A 164 -18.18 15.51 -0.52
N VAL A 165 -18.21 14.71 0.55
CA VAL A 165 -18.55 13.28 0.45
C VAL A 165 -19.96 13.16 -0.11
N ARG A 166 -20.07 12.41 -1.21
CA ARG A 166 -21.31 12.10 -1.89
C ARG A 166 -22.01 10.94 -1.21
N VAL A 167 -23.23 11.19 -0.74
CA VAL A 167 -24.16 10.15 -0.27
C VAL A 167 -25.19 9.90 -1.36
N PRO A 168 -25.25 8.69 -1.97
CA PRO A 168 -26.09 8.43 -3.13
C PRO A 168 -27.58 8.25 -2.73
N SER A 169 -28.42 7.88 -3.70
CA SER A 169 -29.82 7.53 -3.43
C SER A 169 -29.92 6.33 -2.49
N SER A 170 -31.06 6.19 -1.80
CA SER A 170 -31.23 5.12 -0.81
C SER A 170 -31.02 3.71 -1.37
N GLU A 171 -31.45 3.44 -2.61
CA GLU A 171 -31.28 2.14 -3.25
C GLU A 171 -29.81 1.81 -3.51
N VAL A 172 -29.09 2.75 -4.15
CA VAL A 172 -27.65 2.61 -4.42
C VAL A 172 -26.90 2.50 -3.10
N PHE A 173 -27.23 3.32 -2.11
CA PHE A 173 -26.56 3.32 -0.82
C PHE A 173 -26.68 1.96 -0.12
N GLN A 174 -27.87 1.34 -0.13
CA GLN A 174 -28.08 0.01 0.44
C GLN A 174 -27.37 -1.09 -0.36
N ALA A 175 -27.25 -0.96 -1.69
CA ALA A 175 -26.44 -1.88 -2.50
C ALA A 175 -24.95 -1.81 -2.14
N LEU A 176 -24.40 -0.61 -1.92
CA LEU A 176 -23.01 -0.42 -1.50
C LEU A 176 -22.75 -1.02 -0.11
N LYS A 177 -23.62 -0.77 0.87
CA LYS A 177 -23.54 -1.38 2.20
C LYS A 177 -23.52 -2.91 2.15
N ARG A 178 -24.37 -3.51 1.29
CA ARG A 178 -24.40 -4.96 1.07
C ARG A 178 -23.14 -5.49 0.39
N SER A 179 -22.47 -4.68 -0.42
CA SER A 179 -21.26 -5.10 -1.15
C SER A 179 -20.07 -5.35 -0.22
N VAL A 180 -20.03 -4.68 0.94
CA VAL A 180 -18.98 -4.84 1.97
C VAL A 180 -19.41 -5.71 3.14
N THR A 181 -20.64 -6.20 3.16
CA THR A 181 -21.20 -6.97 4.27
C THR A 181 -21.32 -8.43 3.88
N PHE A 182 -20.87 -9.32 4.77
CA PHE A 182 -20.85 -10.75 4.56
C PHE A 182 -21.39 -11.49 5.79
N THR A 183 -22.12 -12.57 5.53
CA THR A 183 -22.35 -13.64 6.49
C THR A 183 -21.13 -14.58 6.53
N GLU A 184 -21.03 -15.39 7.58
CA GLU A 184 -19.98 -16.41 7.68
C GLU A 184 -20.00 -17.40 6.50
N THR A 185 -21.20 -17.83 6.07
CA THR A 185 -21.36 -18.74 4.93
C THR A 185 -20.87 -18.12 3.63
N GLU A 186 -21.18 -16.85 3.36
CA GLU A 186 -20.69 -16.16 2.18
C GLU A 186 -19.15 -16.04 2.18
N LEU A 187 -18.53 -15.75 3.34
CA LEU A 187 -17.08 -15.73 3.45
C LEU A 187 -16.47 -17.10 3.18
N GLN A 188 -17.03 -18.17 3.76
CA GLN A 188 -16.58 -19.53 3.49
C GLN A 188 -16.67 -19.87 2.00
N GLU A 189 -17.75 -19.49 1.33
CA GLU A 189 -17.90 -19.69 -0.12
C GLU A 189 -16.84 -18.93 -0.92
N VAL A 190 -16.56 -17.67 -0.58
CA VAL A 190 -15.53 -16.84 -1.24
C VAL A 190 -14.15 -17.47 -1.07
N LEU A 191 -13.79 -17.88 0.15
CA LEU A 191 -12.46 -18.39 0.49
C LEU A 191 -12.22 -19.82 0.00
N SER A 192 -13.25 -20.66 -0.02
CA SER A 192 -13.16 -22.05 -0.47
C SER A 192 -12.70 -22.20 -1.93
N ARG A 193 -12.94 -21.17 -2.77
CA ARG A 193 -12.45 -21.11 -4.16
C ARG A 193 -10.93 -21.16 -4.25
N GLN A 194 -10.24 -20.68 -3.22
CA GLN A 194 -8.79 -20.69 -3.07
C GLN A 194 -8.30 -21.73 -2.06
N GLN A 195 -9.18 -22.64 -1.62
CA GLN A 195 -8.88 -23.66 -0.61
C GLN A 195 -8.40 -23.07 0.73
N VAL A 196 -8.85 -21.84 1.06
CA VAL A 196 -8.50 -21.16 2.30
C VAL A 196 -9.65 -21.31 3.31
N ASP A 197 -9.30 -21.60 4.56
CA ASP A 197 -10.26 -21.65 5.67
C ASP A 197 -10.54 -20.24 6.22
N ILE A 198 -11.75 -20.03 6.74
CA ILE A 198 -12.15 -18.72 7.30
C ILE A 198 -11.26 -18.26 8.47
N SER A 199 -10.62 -19.19 9.18
CA SER A 199 -9.64 -18.85 10.24
C SER A 199 -8.45 -18.04 9.73
N ALA A 200 -8.13 -18.09 8.44
CA ALA A 200 -7.11 -17.23 7.83
C ALA A 200 -7.46 -15.73 7.93
N LEU A 201 -8.73 -15.38 8.15
CA LEU A 201 -9.15 -14.00 8.38
C LEU A 201 -8.82 -13.47 9.77
N ALA A 202 -8.55 -14.33 10.75
CA ALA A 202 -8.38 -13.92 12.15
C ALA A 202 -7.39 -12.74 12.36
N PRO A 203 -6.24 -12.65 11.67
CA PRO A 203 -5.32 -11.51 11.80
C PRO A 203 -5.86 -10.18 11.28
N PHE A 204 -6.95 -10.21 10.51
CA PHE A 204 -7.56 -9.06 9.83
C PHE A 204 -8.91 -8.65 10.45
N LEU A 205 -9.34 -9.32 11.52
CA LEU A 205 -10.58 -9.04 12.20
C LEU A 205 -10.38 -8.02 13.33
N ALA A 206 -11.31 -7.07 13.40
CA ALA A 206 -11.52 -6.20 14.55
C ALA A 206 -12.90 -6.51 15.15
N GLU A 207 -13.01 -6.61 16.48
CA GLU A 207 -14.31 -6.83 17.12
C GLU A 207 -15.03 -5.50 17.34
N ALA A 208 -16.31 -5.42 16.96
CA ALA A 208 -17.08 -4.22 17.26
C ALA A 208 -17.26 -4.01 18.77
N GLY A 209 -17.20 -2.75 19.19
CA GLY A 209 -17.31 -2.33 20.58
C GLY A 209 -16.00 -2.38 21.37
N GLU A 210 -14.91 -2.87 20.78
CA GLU A 210 -13.56 -2.63 21.29
C GLU A 210 -13.09 -1.20 21.00
N ASP A 211 -12.08 -0.73 21.73
CA ASP A 211 -11.58 0.64 21.55
C ASP A 211 -10.66 0.74 20.33
N HIS A 212 -11.25 1.10 19.19
CA HIS A 212 -10.53 1.35 17.94
C HIS A 212 -10.20 2.83 17.72
N ALA A 213 -10.70 3.70 18.60
CA ALA A 213 -10.66 5.14 18.43
C ALA A 213 -9.52 5.81 19.22
N SER A 214 -9.11 5.26 20.35
CA SER A 214 -8.08 5.90 21.20
C SER A 214 -6.71 5.99 20.55
N SER A 215 -6.36 5.00 19.73
CA SER A 215 -5.07 4.88 19.05
C SER A 215 -5.08 5.36 17.60
N TYR A 216 -6.21 5.89 17.12
CA TYR A 216 -6.34 6.36 15.74
C TYR A 216 -5.57 7.66 15.49
N SER A 217 -4.80 7.66 14.41
CA SER A 217 -4.33 8.81 13.66
C SER A 217 -4.66 8.61 12.18
N VAL A 218 -4.49 9.64 11.36
CA VAL A 218 -4.69 9.51 9.90
C VAL A 218 -3.73 8.48 9.30
N GLU A 219 -2.51 8.40 9.81
CA GLU A 219 -1.47 7.49 9.28
C GLU A 219 -1.58 6.07 9.84
N VAL A 220 -2.14 5.92 11.04
CA VAL A 220 -2.15 4.65 11.77
C VAL A 220 -3.43 4.48 12.59
N GLY A 221 -4.11 3.37 12.38
CA GLY A 221 -5.26 2.96 13.17
C GLY A 221 -5.43 1.44 13.21
N PRO A 222 -6.19 0.91 14.18
CA PRO A 222 -6.48 -0.52 14.27
C PRO A 222 -7.08 -1.13 12.99
N LEU A 223 -7.96 -0.42 12.28
CA LEU A 223 -8.58 -0.93 11.05
C LEU A 223 -7.65 -0.87 9.84
N HIS A 224 -6.49 -0.21 9.92
CA HIS A 224 -5.45 -0.34 8.88
C HIS A 224 -4.74 -1.69 8.92
N ARG A 225 -4.86 -2.43 10.04
CA ARG A 225 -4.36 -3.81 10.19
C ARG A 225 -5.48 -4.84 10.20
N CYS A 226 -6.63 -4.44 10.73
CA CYS A 226 -7.81 -5.26 10.90
C CYS A 226 -9.02 -4.62 10.17
N PRO A 227 -9.01 -4.56 8.83
CA PRO A 227 -9.99 -3.80 8.04
C PRO A 227 -11.39 -4.44 8.04
N ILE A 228 -11.54 -5.65 8.57
CA ILE A 228 -12.81 -6.37 8.62
C ILE A 228 -13.33 -6.32 10.06
N VAL A 229 -14.48 -5.69 10.26
CA VAL A 229 -15.13 -5.62 11.57
C VAL A 229 -16.11 -6.78 11.71
N ARG A 230 -15.97 -7.56 12.79
CA ARG A 230 -16.90 -8.63 13.15
C ARG A 230 -17.93 -8.12 14.16
N LEU A 231 -19.20 -8.36 13.84
CA LEU A 231 -20.35 -8.09 14.69
C LEU A 231 -21.19 -9.37 14.81
N GLY A 232 -20.92 -10.18 15.84
CA GLY A 232 -21.53 -11.50 15.97
C GLY A 232 -21.15 -12.40 14.80
N THR A 233 -22.13 -12.80 13.99
CA THR A 233 -21.95 -13.63 12.78
C THR A 233 -21.84 -12.84 11.48
N THR A 234 -21.84 -11.50 11.56
CA THR A 234 -21.71 -10.59 10.42
C THR A 234 -20.30 -10.03 10.35
N TYR A 235 -19.76 -9.97 9.14
CA TYR A 235 -18.43 -9.44 8.83
C TYR A 235 -18.58 -8.29 7.86
N ILE A 236 -17.98 -7.14 8.19
CA ILE A 236 -18.09 -5.94 7.36
C ILE A 236 -16.70 -5.45 7.03
N VAL A 237 -16.39 -5.34 5.73
CA VAL A 237 -15.16 -4.69 5.25
C VAL A 237 -15.31 -3.19 5.49
N ALA A 238 -14.78 -2.73 6.61
CA ALA A 238 -14.95 -1.37 7.12
C ALA A 238 -14.09 -0.35 6.36
N SER A 239 -12.93 -0.78 5.89
CA SER A 239 -12.06 -0.01 5.01
C SER A 239 -11.52 -0.88 3.87
N PRO A 240 -12.19 -0.92 2.71
CA PRO A 240 -11.67 -1.58 1.51
C PRO A 240 -10.27 -1.10 1.11
N SER A 241 -9.98 0.21 1.23
CA SER A 241 -8.65 0.79 0.95
C SER A 241 -7.53 0.24 1.83
N ALA A 242 -7.86 -0.20 3.04
CA ALA A 242 -6.88 -0.72 3.99
C ALA A 242 -6.57 -2.21 3.82
N LEU A 243 -7.27 -2.94 2.94
CA LEU A 243 -7.07 -4.38 2.76
C LEU A 243 -5.64 -4.73 2.35
N LEU A 244 -5.07 -4.02 1.38
CA LEU A 244 -3.72 -4.31 0.91
C LEU A 244 -2.66 -3.94 1.95
N ASP A 245 -2.87 -2.84 2.67
CA ASP A 245 -1.98 -2.42 3.74
C ASP A 245 -1.97 -3.42 4.91
N ALA A 246 -3.15 -3.91 5.29
CA ALA A 246 -3.29 -4.96 6.28
C ALA A 246 -2.56 -6.26 5.86
N LEU A 247 -2.68 -6.64 4.58
CA LEU A 247 -1.97 -7.80 4.03
C LEU A 247 -0.45 -7.58 4.06
N ALA A 248 0.04 -6.43 3.58
CA ALA A 248 1.47 -6.11 3.62
C ALA A 248 2.00 -6.19 5.06
N HIS A 249 1.28 -5.60 6.00
CA HIS A 249 1.62 -5.68 7.41
C HIS A 249 1.66 -7.13 7.92
N ARG A 250 0.67 -7.95 7.56
CA ARG A 250 0.62 -9.37 7.95
C ARG A 250 1.80 -10.17 7.40
N LEU A 251 2.16 -9.98 6.13
CA LEU A 251 3.30 -10.65 5.51
C LEU A 251 4.61 -10.28 6.22
N ASN A 252 4.80 -9.00 6.55
CA ASN A 252 5.95 -8.55 7.33
C ASN A 252 5.97 -9.17 8.74
N CYS A 253 4.82 -9.22 9.42
CA CYS A 253 4.71 -9.87 10.72
C CYS A 253 5.04 -11.37 10.65
N LEU A 254 4.57 -12.08 9.62
CA LEU A 254 4.90 -13.50 9.40
C LEU A 254 6.41 -13.71 9.18
N THR A 255 7.04 -12.83 8.42
CA THR A 255 8.49 -12.88 8.17
C THR A 255 9.28 -12.75 9.48
N ILE A 256 8.89 -11.80 10.35
CA ILE A 256 9.52 -11.61 11.66
C ILE A 256 9.26 -12.81 12.58
N GLN A 257 8.02 -13.29 12.64
CA GLN A 257 7.63 -14.45 13.46
C GLN A 257 8.43 -15.71 13.10
N ASN A 258 8.82 -15.84 11.83
CA ASN A 258 9.61 -16.98 11.32
C ASN A 258 11.12 -16.71 11.27
N ASN A 259 11.60 -15.56 11.75
CA ASN A 259 13.01 -15.15 11.70
C ASN A 259 13.61 -15.14 10.29
N LEU A 260 12.84 -14.66 9.31
CA LEU A 260 13.21 -14.65 7.88
C LEU A 260 13.58 -13.25 7.34
N GLN A 261 13.80 -12.26 8.21
CA GLN A 261 13.95 -10.85 7.83
C GLN A 261 15.07 -10.65 6.79
N ALA A 262 16.26 -11.22 7.03
CA ALA A 262 17.39 -11.07 6.12
C ALA A 262 17.15 -11.74 4.76
N GLN A 263 16.56 -12.95 4.75
CA GLN A 263 16.23 -13.65 3.50
C GLN A 263 15.15 -12.92 2.72
N TYR A 264 14.15 -12.38 3.42
CA TYR A 264 13.06 -11.62 2.82
C TYR A 264 13.54 -10.28 2.26
N ALA A 265 14.34 -9.51 3.00
CA ALA A 265 14.89 -8.24 2.53
C ALA A 265 15.75 -8.42 1.27
N LEU A 266 16.58 -9.47 1.22
CA LEU A 266 17.35 -9.82 0.02
C LEU A 266 16.44 -10.23 -1.14
N ALA A 267 15.46 -11.11 -0.90
CA ALA A 267 14.53 -11.55 -1.92
C ALA A 267 13.67 -10.39 -2.49
N TYR A 268 13.27 -9.46 -1.62
CA TYR A 268 12.54 -8.27 -2.00
C TYR A 268 13.39 -7.33 -2.83
N ASN A 269 14.66 -7.12 -2.45
CA ASN A 269 15.60 -6.36 -3.25
C ASN A 269 15.74 -6.93 -4.67
N HIS A 270 15.95 -8.23 -4.81
CA HIS A 270 16.03 -8.88 -6.13
C HIS A 270 14.74 -8.74 -6.95
N SER A 271 13.57 -8.81 -6.32
CA SER A 271 12.29 -8.60 -7.03
C SER A 271 12.16 -7.17 -7.55
N VAL A 272 12.52 -6.18 -6.72
CA VAL A 272 12.50 -4.77 -7.11
C VAL A 272 13.54 -4.51 -8.19
N GLU A 273 14.75 -5.07 -8.06
CA GLU A 273 15.81 -5.00 -9.06
C GLU A 273 15.36 -5.52 -10.43
N ALA A 274 14.68 -6.67 -10.47
CA ALA A 274 14.15 -7.21 -11.71
C ALA A 274 13.15 -6.24 -12.37
N SER A 275 12.25 -5.64 -11.57
CA SER A 275 11.28 -4.64 -12.05
C SER A 275 11.96 -3.35 -12.56
N VAL A 276 12.99 -2.88 -11.85
CA VAL A 276 13.76 -1.70 -12.23
C VAL A 276 14.56 -1.96 -13.50
N SER A 277 15.20 -3.13 -13.60
CA SER A 277 15.97 -3.53 -14.78
C SER A 277 15.09 -3.63 -16.03
N GLU A 278 13.87 -4.17 -15.89
CA GLU A 278 12.86 -4.15 -16.96
C GLU A 278 12.50 -2.71 -17.37
N SER A 279 12.22 -1.84 -16.39
CA SER A 279 11.86 -0.44 -16.62
C SER A 279 12.99 0.34 -17.33
N LEU A 280 14.24 0.15 -16.90
CA LEU A 280 15.41 0.73 -17.55
C LEU A 280 15.64 0.17 -18.96
N GLY A 281 15.31 -1.10 -19.19
CA GLY A 281 15.38 -1.73 -20.51
C GLY A 281 14.47 -1.08 -21.56
N TYR A 282 13.33 -0.50 -21.15
CA TYR A 282 12.50 0.32 -22.03
C TYR A 282 13.14 1.68 -22.33
N LEU A 283 13.78 2.29 -21.33
CA LEU A 283 14.27 3.67 -21.42
C LEU A 283 15.66 3.79 -22.06
N VAL A 284 16.54 2.79 -21.92
CA VAL A 284 17.95 2.88 -22.31
C VAL A 284 18.36 1.68 -23.17
N ASN A 285 18.75 1.97 -24.42
CA ASN A 285 19.37 0.98 -25.30
C ASN A 285 20.84 0.77 -24.90
N GLY A 286 21.23 -0.45 -24.54
CA GLY A 286 22.65 -0.81 -24.34
C GLY A 286 23.13 -0.79 -22.90
N ILE A 287 22.30 -1.23 -21.94
CA ILE A 287 22.71 -1.45 -20.55
C ILE A 287 23.87 -2.45 -20.51
N VAL A 288 25.09 -1.95 -20.24
CA VAL A 288 26.21 -2.80 -19.85
C VAL A 288 26.20 -2.89 -18.32
N LEU A 289 25.58 -3.95 -17.80
CA LEU A 289 25.63 -4.30 -16.40
C LEU A 289 27.06 -4.73 -16.02
N ALA A 290 27.89 -3.76 -15.66
CA ALA A 290 29.15 -4.04 -14.99
C ALA A 290 29.01 -3.54 -13.54
N PRO A 291 29.06 -4.42 -12.53
CA PRO A 291 29.13 -3.95 -11.14
C PRO A 291 30.42 -3.14 -10.98
N PRO A 292 30.37 -1.91 -10.44
CA PRO A 292 31.58 -1.18 -10.12
C PRO A 292 32.44 -1.99 -9.13
N ALA A 293 33.76 -1.75 -9.11
CA ALA A 293 34.66 -2.48 -8.23
C ALA A 293 34.17 -2.45 -6.76
N LYS A 294 34.21 -3.62 -6.10
CA LYS A 294 33.52 -3.93 -4.84
C LYS A 294 33.82 -2.95 -3.69
N LEU A 295 32.77 -2.26 -3.23
CA LEU A 295 32.56 -1.96 -1.82
C LEU A 295 31.50 -2.92 -1.26
N THR A 296 31.58 -3.22 0.04
CA THR A 296 30.57 -4.03 0.72
C THR A 296 29.36 -3.16 1.04
N LEU A 297 28.48 -2.95 0.06
CA LEU A 297 27.17 -2.36 0.31
C LEU A 297 26.26 -3.39 1.03
N PRO A 298 25.28 -2.93 1.82
CA PRO A 298 24.25 -3.80 2.36
C PRO A 298 23.55 -4.59 1.24
N SER A 299 23.07 -5.80 1.54
CA SER A 299 22.37 -6.65 0.58
C SER A 299 21.02 -6.10 0.09
N THR A 300 20.60 -4.96 0.64
CA THR A 300 19.42 -4.21 0.22
C THR A 300 19.74 -3.05 -0.72
N ILE A 301 20.98 -2.97 -1.19
CA ILE A 301 21.43 -2.01 -2.19
C ILE A 301 22.01 -2.75 -3.38
N THR A 302 21.45 -2.46 -4.55
CA THR A 302 21.95 -2.98 -5.83
C THR A 302 22.37 -1.82 -6.73
N GLU A 303 23.55 -1.95 -7.34
CA GLU A 303 24.13 -0.96 -8.25
C GLU A 303 23.97 -1.42 -9.70
N ILE A 304 23.46 -0.54 -10.56
CA ILE A 304 23.37 -0.74 -12.01
C ILE A 304 24.09 0.43 -12.69
N LEU A 305 24.98 0.13 -13.61
CA LEU A 305 25.61 1.13 -14.48
C LEU A 305 24.99 1.06 -15.86
N ALA A 306 24.70 2.23 -16.44
CA ALA A 306 24.18 2.34 -17.79
C ALA A 306 24.95 3.39 -18.60
N GLU A 307 25.26 3.02 -19.84
CA GLU A 307 25.73 3.96 -20.86
C GLU A 307 24.50 4.52 -21.59
N ILE A 308 24.28 5.83 -21.49
CA ILE A 308 23.18 6.49 -22.20
C ILE A 308 23.68 7.01 -23.56
N ASP A 309 24.88 7.57 -23.56
CA ASP A 309 25.57 8.13 -24.73
C ASP A 309 27.09 8.10 -24.48
N LYS A 310 27.89 8.47 -25.48
CA LYS A 310 29.37 8.47 -25.37
C LYS A 310 29.90 9.30 -24.21
N ASP A 311 29.23 10.41 -23.90
CA ASP A 311 29.56 11.37 -22.86
C ASP A 311 28.56 11.37 -21.69
N LYS A 312 27.62 10.41 -21.64
CA LYS A 312 26.56 10.35 -20.62
C LYS A 312 26.46 8.97 -19.99
N ARG A 313 26.61 8.94 -18.67
CA ARG A 313 26.50 7.73 -17.85
C ARG A 313 25.36 7.87 -16.86
N ALA A 314 24.72 6.76 -16.52
CA ALA A 314 23.84 6.66 -15.36
C ALA A 314 24.43 5.67 -14.35
N TYR A 315 24.50 6.12 -13.10
CA TYR A 315 24.69 5.27 -11.93
C TYR A 315 23.32 5.13 -11.28
N VAL A 316 22.81 3.90 -11.20
CA VAL A 316 21.53 3.60 -10.58
C VAL A 316 21.78 2.82 -9.29
N ALA A 317 21.33 3.36 -8.16
CA ALA A 317 21.33 2.64 -6.89
C ALA A 317 19.89 2.30 -6.51
N ILE A 318 19.59 1.00 -6.44
CA ILE A 318 18.30 0.48 -6.01
C ILE A 318 18.40 0.19 -4.52
N VAL A 319 17.63 0.91 -3.72
CA VAL A 319 17.64 0.82 -2.25
C VAL A 319 16.28 0.35 -1.77
N THR A 320 16.27 -0.81 -1.10
CA THR A 320 15.04 -1.35 -0.53
C THR A 320 15.08 -1.40 0.98
N ASP A 321 13.89 -1.43 1.57
CA ASP A 321 13.72 -1.52 3.01
C ASP A 321 14.35 -2.82 3.58
N PRO A 322 15.31 -2.73 4.52
CA PRO A 322 15.97 -3.89 5.15
C PRO A 322 15.14 -4.57 6.23
N MET A 323 13.94 -4.07 6.51
CA MET A 323 13.04 -4.53 7.57
C MET A 323 13.54 -4.26 9.00
N GLU A 324 14.58 -3.45 9.14
CA GLU A 324 15.10 -3.01 10.43
C GLU A 324 14.05 -2.17 11.19
N ASP A 325 13.95 -2.41 12.50
CA ASP A 325 13.03 -1.76 13.43
C ASP A 325 11.56 -1.78 12.99
N TYR A 326 11.15 -2.79 12.23
CA TYR A 326 9.76 -2.94 11.82
C TYR A 326 8.86 -3.19 13.04
N ASP A 327 7.88 -2.30 13.24
CA ASP A 327 6.96 -2.39 14.36
C ASP A 327 5.81 -3.38 14.08
N VAL A 328 5.93 -4.57 14.67
CA VAL A 328 4.89 -5.62 14.61
C VAL A 328 3.58 -5.23 15.30
N SER A 329 3.58 -4.22 16.18
CA SER A 329 2.34 -3.67 16.74
C SER A 329 1.63 -2.74 15.75
N GLY A 330 2.35 -2.30 14.72
CA GLY A 330 1.92 -1.39 13.66
C GLY A 330 1.49 -0.02 14.13
N LYS A 331 1.98 0.43 15.29
CA LYS A 331 1.80 1.79 15.81
C LYS A 331 2.70 2.80 15.10
N THR A 332 3.80 2.34 14.53
CA THR A 332 4.73 3.12 13.71
C THR A 332 4.92 2.45 12.36
N ARG A 333 4.84 3.23 11.27
CA ARG A 333 4.97 2.72 9.89
C ARG A 333 6.00 3.53 9.09
N TYR A 334 7.11 3.89 9.72
CA TYR A 334 8.16 4.69 9.10
C TYR A 334 9.45 3.89 8.93
N TRP A 335 10.06 3.95 7.75
CA TRP A 335 11.40 3.45 7.48
C TRP A 335 12.40 4.62 7.53
N ASN A 336 13.36 4.54 8.45
CA ASN A 336 14.45 5.51 8.54
C ASN A 336 15.57 5.18 7.55
N MET A 337 15.85 6.11 6.63
CA MET A 337 16.92 5.99 5.63
C MET A 337 18.21 6.72 6.01
N ASP A 338 18.26 7.45 7.13
CA ASP A 338 19.38 8.32 7.52
C ASP A 338 20.73 7.59 7.53
N ALA A 339 20.74 6.34 8.01
CA ALA A 339 21.94 5.51 8.06
C ALA A 339 22.52 5.16 6.67
N LEU A 340 21.71 5.27 5.61
CA LEU A 340 22.09 4.95 4.24
C LEU A 340 22.62 6.17 3.47
N ILE A 341 22.34 7.39 3.94
CA ILE A 341 22.69 8.63 3.23
C ILE A 341 24.20 8.74 3.03
N THR A 342 24.98 8.69 4.12
CA THR A 342 26.44 8.87 4.05
C THR A 342 27.12 7.76 3.21
N PRO A 343 26.84 6.46 3.43
CA PRO A 343 27.43 5.41 2.59
C PRO A 343 27.12 5.55 1.10
N LEU A 344 25.88 5.88 0.74
CA LEU A 344 25.49 6.10 -0.65
C LEU A 344 26.20 7.32 -1.24
N MET A 345 26.28 8.42 -0.49
CA MET A 345 26.97 9.63 -0.94
C MET A 345 28.46 9.41 -1.17
N ASP A 346 29.13 8.73 -0.26
CA ASP A 346 30.56 8.43 -0.40
C ASP A 346 30.79 7.55 -1.63
N ARG A 347 29.90 6.58 -1.87
CA ARG A 347 29.95 5.75 -3.07
C ARG A 347 29.73 6.53 -4.36
N MET A 348 28.74 7.42 -4.39
CA MET A 348 28.47 8.27 -5.56
C MET A 348 29.66 9.19 -5.88
N LYS A 349 30.31 9.76 -4.86
CA LYS A 349 31.53 10.58 -5.04
C LYS A 349 32.71 9.77 -5.56
N GLU A 350 32.92 8.57 -5.04
CA GLU A 350 33.97 7.68 -5.53
C GLU A 350 33.73 7.34 -7.01
N PHE A 351 32.49 7.02 -7.38
CA PHE A 351 32.12 6.72 -8.76
C PHE A 351 32.33 7.93 -9.68
N GLU A 352 31.91 9.12 -9.25
CA GLU A 352 32.14 10.37 -10.00
C GLU A 352 33.64 10.60 -10.25
N GLN A 353 34.47 10.46 -9.21
CA GLN A 353 35.92 10.61 -9.32
C GLN A 353 36.53 9.59 -10.29
N GLN A 354 36.07 8.34 -10.26
CA GLN A 354 36.56 7.29 -11.17
C GLN A 354 36.23 7.63 -12.63
N ILE A 355 34.97 7.98 -12.92
CA ILE A 355 34.54 8.28 -14.28
C ILE A 355 35.21 9.55 -14.82
N HIS A 356 35.35 10.60 -14.00
CA HIS A 356 36.03 11.83 -14.42
C HIS A 356 37.54 11.69 -14.56
N ALA A 357 38.15 10.69 -13.90
CA ALA A 357 39.55 10.34 -14.15
C ALA A 357 39.74 9.68 -15.52
N GLU A 358 38.72 8.98 -16.04
CA GLU A 358 38.72 8.39 -17.39
C GLU A 358 38.37 9.42 -18.47
N ASP A 359 37.31 10.20 -18.28
CA ASP A 359 36.92 11.33 -19.13
C ASP A 359 36.19 12.42 -18.32
N SER A 360 36.87 13.55 -18.12
CA SER A 360 36.39 14.69 -17.34
C SER A 360 35.17 15.39 -17.93
N ASN A 361 34.82 15.14 -19.20
CA ASN A 361 33.63 15.72 -19.82
C ASN A 361 32.38 14.86 -19.64
N THR A 362 32.52 13.66 -19.08
CA THR A 362 31.40 12.75 -18.87
C THR A 362 30.39 13.34 -17.89
N ARG A 363 29.14 13.42 -18.31
CA ARG A 363 28.02 13.82 -17.44
C ARG A 363 27.40 12.58 -16.81
N ILE A 364 27.19 12.64 -15.50
CA ILE A 364 26.68 11.49 -14.74
C ILE A 364 25.30 11.84 -14.19
N LEU A 365 24.33 10.97 -14.47
CA LEU A 365 23.06 10.91 -13.77
C LEU A 365 23.15 9.88 -12.65
N PHE A 366 23.06 10.33 -11.42
CA PHE A 366 22.84 9.48 -10.26
C PHE A 366 21.33 9.31 -10.08
N LEU A 367 20.83 8.10 -10.30
CA LEU A 367 19.43 7.75 -10.12
C LEU A 367 19.30 6.85 -8.89
N LEU A 368 18.78 7.40 -7.80
CA LEU A 368 18.48 6.65 -6.59
C LEU A 368 17.04 6.14 -6.68
N VAL A 369 16.89 4.84 -6.92
CA VAL A 369 15.60 4.17 -6.97
C VAL A 369 15.31 3.56 -5.62
N HIS A 370 14.16 3.86 -5.03
CA HIS A 370 13.82 3.37 -3.69
C HIS A 370 12.48 2.63 -3.64
N GLN A 371 12.38 1.64 -2.75
CA GLN A 371 11.11 0.98 -2.50
C GLN A 371 11.00 0.41 -1.09
N ALA A 372 9.93 0.79 -0.38
CA ALA A 372 9.60 0.27 0.95
C ALA A 372 8.65 -0.93 0.90
N ILE A 373 8.66 -1.74 1.96
CA ILE A 373 7.78 -2.92 2.16
C ILE A 373 6.41 -2.55 2.78
N GLY A 374 5.82 -1.43 2.34
CA GLY A 374 4.58 -0.88 2.91
C GLY A 374 4.76 0.04 4.12
N ARG A 375 5.97 0.61 4.28
CA ARG A 375 6.24 1.70 5.24
C ARG A 375 6.37 3.03 4.51
N ALA A 376 5.90 4.10 5.14
CA ALA A 376 6.24 5.46 4.72
C ALA A 376 7.73 5.72 4.97
N TYR A 377 8.33 6.63 4.22
CA TYR A 377 9.71 7.07 4.42
C TYR A 377 9.84 8.48 3.87
N GLY A 378 10.87 9.18 4.35
CA GLY A 378 11.24 10.49 3.88
C GLY A 378 12.76 10.58 3.95
N VAL A 379 13.36 11.07 2.88
CA VAL A 379 14.81 11.22 2.80
C VAL A 379 15.14 12.44 1.98
N ALA A 380 16.19 13.15 2.41
CA ALA A 380 16.74 14.27 1.69
C ALA A 380 18.24 14.06 1.55
N PHE A 381 18.72 14.08 0.31
CA PHE A 381 20.15 14.03 0.03
C PHE A 381 20.67 15.46 -0.11
N PRO A 382 21.75 15.83 0.62
CA PRO A 382 22.40 17.10 0.37
C PRO A 382 23.05 17.09 -1.02
N GLN A 383 23.18 18.28 -1.62
CA GLN A 383 23.93 18.44 -2.85
C GLN A 383 25.38 17.98 -2.64
N PHE A 384 25.88 17.11 -3.53
CA PHE A 384 27.22 16.54 -3.41
C PHE A 384 28.14 16.82 -4.61
N SER A 385 27.58 17.25 -5.74
CA SER A 385 28.31 17.60 -6.95
C SER A 385 27.73 18.87 -7.59
N ASP A 386 28.60 19.61 -8.27
CA ASP A 386 28.25 20.77 -9.10
C ASP A 386 28.05 20.40 -10.58
N THR A 387 28.48 19.20 -10.98
CA THR A 387 28.51 18.77 -12.38
C THR A 387 27.59 17.59 -12.69
N SER A 388 27.34 16.75 -11.69
CA SER A 388 26.47 15.57 -11.80
C SER A 388 25.09 15.83 -11.21
N MET A 389 24.10 15.15 -11.77
CA MET A 389 22.70 15.29 -11.37
C MET A 389 22.29 14.12 -10.49
N LEU A 390 21.63 14.40 -9.36
CA LEU A 390 21.01 13.37 -8.52
C LEU A 390 19.50 13.47 -8.63
N HIS A 391 18.86 12.37 -9.01
CA HIS A 391 17.42 12.22 -8.95
C HIS A 391 17.02 11.03 -8.10
N MET A 392 15.94 11.22 -7.35
CA MET A 392 15.29 10.19 -6.57
C MET A 392 13.95 9.85 -7.20
N VAL A 393 13.62 8.58 -7.25
CA VAL A 393 12.35 8.10 -7.79
C VAL A 393 11.98 6.79 -7.09
N SER A 394 10.69 6.55 -6.85
CA SER A 394 10.27 5.24 -6.38
C SER A 394 10.42 4.21 -7.52
N ALA A 395 10.62 2.93 -7.19
CA ALA A 395 10.66 1.89 -8.22
C ALA A 395 9.31 1.78 -8.96
N ALA A 396 8.21 2.08 -8.29
CA ALA A 396 6.88 2.14 -8.89
C ALA A 396 6.75 3.29 -9.91
N ASP A 397 7.15 4.51 -9.55
CA ASP A 397 7.11 5.66 -10.47
C ASP A 397 8.03 5.47 -11.66
N LEU A 398 9.22 4.91 -11.45
CA LEU A 398 10.13 4.60 -12.55
C LEU A 398 9.48 3.64 -13.55
N ARG A 399 8.73 2.64 -13.06
CA ARG A 399 7.96 1.75 -13.92
C ARG A 399 6.90 2.53 -14.70
N THR A 400 6.09 3.34 -14.02
CA THR A 400 5.07 4.18 -14.67
C THR A 400 5.67 5.07 -15.76
N ILE A 401 6.75 5.79 -15.46
CA ILE A 401 7.49 6.63 -16.41
C ILE A 401 7.98 5.80 -17.59
N SER A 402 8.62 4.65 -17.33
CA SER A 402 9.18 3.81 -18.38
C SER A 402 8.13 3.31 -19.38
N VAL A 403 6.95 2.94 -18.86
CA VAL A 403 5.82 2.46 -19.66
C VAL A 403 5.20 3.59 -20.47
N LEU A 404 5.00 4.77 -19.87
CA LEU A 404 4.41 5.92 -20.56
C LEU A 404 5.32 6.51 -21.64
N GLU A 405 6.63 6.58 -21.39
CA GLU A 405 7.58 7.23 -22.28
C GLU A 405 8.14 6.30 -23.37
N ALA A 406 8.28 5.01 -23.08
CA ALA A 406 9.00 4.08 -23.96
C ALA A 406 8.44 2.65 -24.02
N GLY A 407 7.47 2.31 -23.16
CA GLY A 407 6.82 0.99 -23.18
C GLY A 407 5.87 0.81 -24.36
N ASP A 408 5.57 -0.44 -24.69
CA ASP A 408 4.47 -0.74 -25.62
C ASP A 408 3.14 -0.33 -24.93
N PRO A 409 2.35 0.61 -25.49
CA PRO A 409 1.07 1.02 -24.89
C PRO A 409 0.06 -0.13 -24.75
N LEU A 410 0.33 -1.31 -25.33
CA LEU A 410 -0.47 -2.53 -25.18
C LEU A 410 -0.05 -3.42 -24.00
N ALA A 411 1.02 -3.11 -23.28
CA ALA A 411 1.54 -3.91 -22.16
C ALA A 411 0.97 -3.53 -20.77
N VAL A 412 0.04 -2.56 -20.69
CA VAL A 412 -0.50 -2.00 -19.44
C VAL A 412 -1.75 -2.69 -18.92
#